data_AF-A0A9D3WES2-F1
#
_entry.id   AF-A0A9D3WES2-F1
#
_cell.length_a   1.000
_cell.length_b   1.000
_cell.length_c   1.000
_cell.angle_alpha   90.00
_cell.angle_beta   90.00
_cell.angle_gamma   90.00
#
_symmetry.space_group_name_H-M   'P 1'
#
loop_
_entity.id
_entity.type
_entity.pdbx_description
1 polymer ?
#
loop_
_entity_poly.entity_id
_entity_poly.type
_entity_poly.pdbx_seq_one_letter_code
_entity_poly.pdbx_strand_id
1 'polypeptide(L)'
;MHLEKGFTLKESNYRDFMTRIRQVAEALNWELFCEKRPNVDKELVREFYANLTSSKLTEVPVRGIKVPINSNAINEFFELPDFESDEYSYLMSNIEPEKL
;
A
#
# COMPACT_ATOMS: atom_id res chain seq x y z
N MET A 1 12.28 15.82 25.07
CA MET A 1 11.23 16.33 24.15
C MET A 1 11.93 16.74 22.86
N HIS A 2 11.95 15.87 21.86
CA HIS A 2 12.57 16.17 20.57
C HIS A 2 11.57 16.98 19.74
N LEU A 3 11.93 18.22 19.40
CA LEU A 3 11.20 19.01 18.41
C LEU A 3 11.42 18.33 17.05
N GLU A 4 10.35 17.79 16.46
CA GLU A 4 10.41 17.30 15.08
C GLU A 4 10.94 18.42 14.19
N LYS A 5 11.99 18.14 13.42
CA LYS A 5 12.54 19.07 12.43
C LYS A 5 11.62 19.07 11.21
N GLY A 6 10.43 19.64 11.36
CA GLY A 6 9.51 19.92 10.26
C GLY A 6 9.91 21.20 9.52
N PHE A 7 9.36 21.37 8.32
CA PHE A 7 9.48 22.62 7.57
C PHE A 7 8.65 23.71 8.25
N THR A 8 9.30 24.69 8.86
CA THR A 8 8.62 25.84 9.49
C THR A 8 8.41 26.92 8.43
N LEU A 9 7.21 26.97 7.84
CA LEU A 9 6.83 28.00 6.89
C LEU A 9 6.27 29.23 7.64
N LYS A 10 6.86 30.41 7.42
CA LYS A 10 6.35 31.67 7.99
C LYS A 10 5.15 32.17 7.17
N GLU A 11 4.11 32.69 7.84
CA GLU A 11 2.86 33.15 7.21
C GLU A 11 3.08 34.17 6.07
N SER A 12 4.07 35.07 6.21
CA SER A 12 4.40 36.07 5.19
C SER A 12 4.83 35.45 3.85
N ASN A 13 5.33 34.23 3.87
CA ASN A 13 5.87 33.54 2.69
C ASN A 13 4.91 32.44 2.20
N TYR A 14 3.76 32.27 2.85
CA TYR A 14 2.84 31.16 2.58
C TYR A 14 2.31 31.20 1.14
N ARG A 15 1.84 32.37 0.69
CA ARG A 15 1.22 32.50 -0.64
C ARG A 15 2.22 32.24 -1.76
N ASP A 16 3.42 32.80 -1.68
CA ASP A 16 4.46 32.63 -2.70
C ASP A 16 5.02 31.20 -2.70
N PHE A 17 5.19 30.61 -1.51
CA PHE A 17 5.61 29.22 -1.38
C PHE A 17 4.57 28.27 -1.99
N MET A 18 3.29 28.42 -1.65
CA MET A 18 2.22 27.60 -2.21
C MET A 18 2.09 27.78 -3.72
N THR A 19 2.33 28.99 -4.23
CA THR A 19 2.34 29.26 -5.68
C THR A 19 3.46 28.50 -6.38
N ARG A 20 4.67 28.47 -5.81
CA ARG A 20 5.80 27.68 -6.35
C ARG A 20 5.54 26.18 -6.30
N ILE A 21 4.97 25.68 -5.20
CA ILE A 21 4.59 24.26 -5.08
C ILE A 21 3.57 23.88 -6.15
N ARG A 22 2.55 24.72 -6.38
CA ARG A 22 1.57 24.50 -7.45
C ARG A 22 2.23 24.46 -8.83
N GLN A 23 3.10 25.43 -9.15
CA GLN A 23 3.82 25.45 -10.44
C GLN A 23 4.68 24.20 -10.65
N VAL A 24 5.36 23.72 -9.61
CA VAL A 24 6.16 22.50 -9.69
C VAL A 24 5.26 21.27 -9.87
N ALA A 25 4.15 21.19 -9.12
CA ALA A 25 3.20 20.09 -9.24
C ALA A 25 2.56 20.02 -10.64
N GLU A 26 2.16 21.16 -11.21
CA GLU A 26 1.63 21.28 -12.58
C GLU A 26 2.70 20.90 -13.61
N ALA A 27 3.92 21.44 -13.50
CA ALA A 27 5.02 21.13 -14.43
C ALA A 27 5.43 19.65 -14.41
N LEU A 28 5.27 18.98 -13.26
CA LEU A 28 5.53 17.56 -13.09
C LEU A 28 4.31 16.68 -13.36
N ASN A 29 3.18 17.25 -13.78
CA ASN A 29 1.93 16.52 -13.99
C ASN A 29 1.52 15.68 -12.77
N TRP A 30 1.74 16.17 -11.55
CA TRP A 30 1.37 15.46 -10.33
C TRP A 30 -0.14 15.26 -10.19
N GLU A 31 -0.94 16.06 -10.90
CA GLU A 31 -2.37 15.84 -11.03
C GLU A 31 -2.66 14.43 -11.58
N LEU A 32 -1.91 13.94 -12.57
CA LEU A 32 -2.04 12.57 -13.08
C LEU A 32 -1.68 11.49 -12.05
N PHE A 33 -0.75 11.78 -11.14
CA PHE A 33 -0.43 10.88 -10.02
C PHE A 33 -1.57 10.81 -9.01
N CYS A 34 -2.21 11.95 -8.72
CA CYS A 34 -3.37 12.03 -7.82
C CYS A 34 -4.67 11.51 -8.46
N GLU A 35 -4.84 11.70 -9.78
CA GLU A 35 -5.97 11.19 -10.57
C GLU A 35 -5.92 9.67 -10.72
N LYS A 36 -4.71 9.09 -10.78
CA LYS A 36 -4.54 7.65 -10.58
C LYS A 36 -4.89 7.33 -9.14
N ARG A 37 -6.17 7.06 -8.90
CA ARG A 37 -6.60 6.40 -7.66
C ARG A 37 -5.69 5.18 -7.45
N PRO A 38 -5.23 4.94 -6.22
CA PRO A 38 -4.58 3.67 -5.91
C PRO A 38 -5.45 2.56 -6.48
N ASN A 39 -4.83 1.57 -7.11
CA ASN A 39 -5.58 0.43 -7.58
C ASN A 39 -6.44 -0.06 -6.41
N VAL A 40 -7.74 -0.27 -6.65
CA VAL A 40 -8.73 -0.61 -5.62
C VAL A 40 -8.24 -1.83 -4.82
N ASP A 41 -7.54 -2.73 -5.51
CA ASP A 41 -6.84 -3.90 -4.97
C ASP A 41 -5.85 -3.52 -3.85
N LYS A 42 -5.07 -2.45 -4.01
CA LYS A 42 -4.07 -2.01 -3.01
C LYS A 42 -4.72 -1.50 -1.74
N GLU A 43 -5.86 -0.82 -1.84
CA GLU A 43 -6.58 -0.35 -0.65
C GLU A 43 -7.22 -1.52 0.10
N LEU A 44 -7.80 -2.47 -0.63
CA LEU A 44 -8.48 -3.62 -0.05
C LEU A 44 -7.49 -4.61 0.57
N VAL A 45 -6.35 -4.85 -0.07
CA VAL A 45 -5.24 -5.64 0.51
C VAL A 45 -4.72 -4.97 1.79
N ARG A 46 -4.58 -3.64 1.80
CA ARG A 46 -4.16 -2.91 3.01
C ARG A 46 -5.21 -3.02 4.12
N GLU A 47 -6.49 -2.92 3.79
CA GLU A 47 -7.60 -3.09 4.74
C GLU A 47 -7.61 -4.51 5.33
N PHE A 48 -7.42 -5.54 4.49
CA PHE A 48 -7.31 -6.92 4.92
C PHE A 48 -6.17 -7.09 5.95
N TYR A 49 -4.96 -6.65 5.64
CA TYR A 49 -3.82 -6.79 6.57
C TYR A 49 -3.95 -5.92 7.82
N ALA A 50 -4.57 -4.74 7.72
CA ALA A 50 -4.83 -3.89 8.88
C ALA A 50 -5.82 -4.53 9.87
N ASN A 51 -6.79 -5.29 9.34
CA ASN A 51 -7.81 -5.98 10.14
C ASN A 51 -7.35 -7.36 10.66
N LEU A 52 -6.22 -7.87 10.17
CA LEU A 52 -5.58 -9.11 10.64
C LEU A 52 -4.87 -8.89 11.99
N THR A 53 -5.65 -8.75 13.06
CA THR A 53 -5.14 -8.41 14.40
C THR A 53 -4.62 -9.60 15.20
N SER A 54 -4.90 -10.83 14.76
CA SER A 54 -4.46 -12.06 15.44
C SER A 54 -4.24 -13.20 14.45
N SER A 55 -3.23 -14.02 14.71
CA SER A 55 -2.95 -15.26 13.96
C SER A 55 -3.98 -16.38 14.20
N LYS A 56 -4.90 -16.20 15.16
CA LYS A 56 -5.99 -17.15 15.44
C LYS A 56 -7.27 -16.85 14.65
N LEU A 57 -7.31 -15.72 13.93
CA LEU A 57 -8.46 -15.40 13.09
C LEU A 57 -8.53 -16.42 11.95
N THR A 58 -9.75 -16.83 11.62
CA THR A 58 -10.04 -17.65 10.43
C THR A 58 -10.59 -16.80 9.29
N GLU A 59 -11.09 -15.61 9.59
CA GLU A 59 -11.72 -14.67 8.65
C GLU A 59 -11.38 -13.22 9.03
N VAL A 60 -11.25 -12.36 8.03
CA VAL A 60 -11.01 -10.92 8.17
C VAL A 60 -12.15 -10.14 7.53
N PRO A 61 -12.79 -9.21 8.24
CA PRO A 61 -13.79 -8.34 7.65
C PRO A 61 -13.10 -7.29 6.74
N VAL A 62 -13.53 -7.20 5.48
CA VAL A 62 -13.12 -6.18 4.51
C VAL A 62 -14.40 -5.61 3.88
N ARG A 63 -14.68 -4.32 4.10
CA ARG A 63 -15.91 -3.65 3.63
C ARG A 63 -17.23 -4.39 3.92
N GLY A 64 -17.29 -5.07 5.06
CA GLY A 64 -18.47 -5.82 5.50
C GLY A 64 -18.57 -7.26 4.96
N ILE A 65 -17.60 -7.71 4.15
CA ILE A 65 -17.49 -9.10 3.72
C ILE A 65 -16.44 -9.81 4.57
N LYS A 66 -16.72 -11.05 4.97
CA LYS A 66 -15.75 -11.88 5.70
C LYS A 66 -14.89 -12.65 4.71
N VAL A 67 -13.61 -12.32 4.64
CA VAL A 67 -12.63 -12.96 3.76
C VAL A 67 -11.88 -14.01 4.58
N PRO A 68 -11.92 -15.30 4.21
CA PRO A 68 -11.17 -16.33 4.94
C PRO A 68 -9.66 -16.08 4.86
N ILE A 69 -8.91 -16.48 5.88
CA ILE A 69 -7.44 -16.40 5.85
C ILE A 69 -6.91 -17.70 5.24
N ASN A 70 -6.84 -17.73 3.92
CA ASN A 70 -6.17 -18.78 3.17
C ASN A 70 -5.29 -18.14 2.07
N SER A 71 -4.33 -18.88 1.51
CA SER A 71 -3.39 -18.36 0.50
C SER A 71 -4.08 -17.82 -0.75
N ASN A 72 -5.23 -18.40 -1.11
CA ASN A 72 -6.02 -18.03 -2.28
C ASN A 72 -7.06 -16.94 -2.03
N ALA A 73 -7.39 -16.62 -0.78
CA ALA A 73 -8.59 -15.85 -0.47
C ALA A 73 -8.52 -14.42 -1.02
N ILE A 74 -7.33 -13.83 -1.01
CA ILE A 74 -7.07 -12.53 -1.61
C ILE A 74 -7.19 -12.63 -3.13
N ASN A 75 -6.61 -13.67 -3.74
CA ASN A 75 -6.65 -13.86 -5.20
C ASN A 75 -8.08 -14.11 -5.70
N GLU A 76 -8.83 -15.01 -5.05
CA GLU A 76 -10.25 -15.30 -5.34
C GLU A 76 -11.14 -14.07 -5.14
N PHE A 77 -10.90 -13.30 -4.09
CA PHE A 77 -11.73 -12.14 -3.76
C PHE A 77 -11.49 -10.93 -4.68
N PHE A 78 -10.26 -10.73 -5.13
CA PHE A 78 -9.90 -9.65 -6.06
C PHE A 78 -9.85 -10.10 -7.52
N GLU A 79 -10.25 -11.33 -7.82
CA GLU A 79 -10.16 -11.94 -9.16
C GLU A 79 -8.74 -11.81 -9.76
N LEU A 80 -7.72 -11.90 -8.90
CA LEU A 80 -6.32 -11.81 -9.34
C LEU A 80 -5.92 -13.14 -9.99
N PRO A 81 -5.05 -13.11 -11.00
CA PRO A 81 -4.45 -14.33 -11.54
C PRO A 81 -3.77 -15.10 -10.41
N ASP A 82 -3.91 -16.41 -10.42
CA ASP A 82 -3.20 -17.26 -9.48
C ASP A 82 -1.69 -17.20 -9.79
N PHE A 83 -0.96 -16.45 -8.97
CA PHE A 83 0.47 -16.19 -9.11
C PHE A 83 1.33 -17.15 -8.25
N GLU A 84 0.81 -18.32 -7.85
CA GLU A 84 1.58 -19.30 -7.04
C GLU A 84 2.96 -19.66 -7.63
N SER A 85 3.23 -19.38 -8.92
CA SER A 85 4.56 -19.44 -9.54
C SER A 85 5.18 -18.06 -9.86
N ASP A 86 5.19 -17.13 -8.92
CA ASP A 86 5.92 -15.87 -9.11
C ASP A 86 7.45 -16.05 -8.99
N GLU A 87 8.21 -14.99 -9.30
CA GLU A 87 9.67 -15.00 -9.17
C GLU A 87 10.12 -15.33 -7.74
N TYR A 88 9.30 -15.06 -6.73
CA TYR A 88 9.61 -15.36 -5.34
C TYR A 88 9.47 -16.86 -5.06
N SER A 89 8.46 -17.53 -5.59
CA SER A 89 8.35 -19.00 -5.57
C SER A 89 9.55 -19.66 -6.25
N TYR A 90 10.02 -19.12 -7.38
CA TYR A 90 11.24 -19.59 -8.03
C TYR A 90 12.48 -19.39 -7.15
N LEU A 91 12.64 -18.22 -6.55
CA LEU A 91 13.74 -17.94 -5.62
C LEU A 91 13.72 -18.91 -4.43
N MET A 92 12.56 -19.19 -3.85
CA MET A 92 12.42 -20.10 -2.72
C MET A 92 12.78 -21.54 -3.07
N SER A 93 12.43 -21.98 -4.29
CA SER A 93 12.75 -23.33 -4.78
C SER A 93 14.25 -23.58 -4.97
N ASN A 94 15.03 -22.51 -5.11
CA ASN A 94 16.49 -22.55 -5.29
C ASN A 94 17.28 -22.38 -3.97
N ILE A 95 16.59 -22.22 -2.83
CA ILE A 95 17.24 -22.20 -1.50
C ILE A 95 17.36 -23.65 -1.02
N GLU A 96 18.56 -24.22 -1.06
CA GLU A 96 18.81 -25.53 -0.46
C GLU A 96 18.70 -25.46 1.08
N PRO A 97 18.08 -26.46 1.74
CA PRO A 97 17.89 -26.47 3.19
C PRO A 97 19.20 -26.65 4.01
N GLU A 98 20.37 -26.72 3.38
CA GLU A 98 21.65 -26.78 4.09
C GLU A 98 22.21 -25.38 4.40
N LYS A 99 21.71 -24.80 5.50
CA LYS A 99 22.40 -23.93 6.49
C LYS A 99 21.40 -22.96 7.13
N LEU A 100 20.57 -23.48 8.02
CA LEU A 100 19.97 -22.74 9.14
C LEU A 100 20.25 -23.51 10.43
#